data_AF-A0A8S9UJI1-F1
#
_entry.id   AF-A0A8S9UJI1-F1
#
_cell.length_a   1.000
_cell.length_b   1.000
_cell.length_c   1.000
_cell.angle_alpha   90.00
_cell.angle_beta   90.00
_cell.angle_gamma   90.00
#
_symmetry.space_group_name_H-M   'P 1'
#
loop_
_entity.id
_entity.type
_entity.pdbx_description
1 polymer ?
#
loop_
_entity_poly.entity_id
_entity_poly.type
_entity_poly.pdbx_seq_one_letter_code
_entity_poly.pdbx_strand_id
1 'polypeptide(L)'
;MDTTQKTLTEATSATVGSVSYSKAPKPTPRRKRKSTVTRRKEEIEELEREVKVLQAQIAAYQKNAQTAARRSELEQDLLETSFIRQSVLQQQASLVNVQSALSRLTMTQPVAPHASSIRLGTDLEARWKTLTEMKSIILQAAQYYL
;
A
#
# COMPACT_ATOMS: atom_id res chain seq x y z
N MET A 1 -8.91 27.00 25.00
CA MET A 1 -10.26 26.43 24.96
C MET A 1 -10.24 25.08 25.68
N ASP A 2 -10.43 24.90 26.98
CA ASP A 2 -10.57 25.78 28.14
C ASP A 2 -10.19 24.93 29.36
N THR A 3 -9.43 25.56 30.26
CA THR A 3 -9.09 25.05 31.58
C THR A 3 -10.15 25.61 32.52
N THR A 4 -10.94 24.78 33.19
CA THR A 4 -11.81 25.25 34.28
C THR A 4 -11.56 24.44 35.54
N GLN A 5 -10.70 24.99 36.38
CA GLN A 5 -10.83 24.89 37.82
C GLN A 5 -12.15 25.57 38.24
N LYS A 6 -12.88 25.03 39.21
CA LYS A 6 -13.90 25.79 39.93
C LYS A 6 -13.80 25.52 41.42
N THR A 7 -13.67 26.63 42.11
CA THR A 7 -13.42 26.89 43.52
C THR A 7 -14.64 26.61 44.42
N LEU A 8 -14.32 26.46 45.71
CA LEU A 8 -15.11 26.70 46.92
C LEU A 8 -16.43 27.49 46.73
N THR A 9 -17.46 27.12 47.51
CA THR A 9 -17.89 27.93 48.67
C THR A 9 -18.91 27.21 49.55
N GLU A 10 -18.74 27.51 50.83
CA GLU A 10 -19.48 27.16 52.02
C GLU A 10 -20.81 27.93 52.10
N ALA A 11 -21.88 27.28 52.59
CA ALA A 11 -23.02 27.99 53.17
C ALA A 11 -23.71 27.11 54.21
N THR A 12 -23.53 27.52 55.45
CA THR A 12 -24.26 27.12 56.65
C THR A 12 -25.74 27.51 56.56
N SER A 13 -26.62 26.60 56.94
CA SER A 13 -27.96 26.96 57.44
C SER A 13 -28.32 26.03 58.59
N ALA A 14 -28.32 26.60 59.79
CA ALA A 14 -28.82 25.99 61.00
C ALA A 14 -30.31 25.62 60.86
N THR A 15 -30.70 24.48 61.39
CA THR A 15 -32.09 24.20 61.74
C THR A 15 -32.11 23.53 63.10
N VAL A 16 -32.80 24.20 64.01
CA VAL A 16 -32.94 23.91 65.44
C VAL A 16 -34.00 22.82 65.64
N GLY A 17 -33.70 21.89 66.53
CA GLY A 17 -34.66 21.34 67.49
C GLY A 17 -35.58 20.21 67.04
N SER A 18 -35.24 18.98 67.44
CA SER A 18 -36.21 18.04 68.02
C SER A 18 -35.43 16.88 68.67
N VAL A 19 -35.31 16.93 70.00
CA VAL A 19 -34.77 15.81 70.80
C VAL A 19 -35.87 14.77 70.94
N SER A 20 -35.97 13.89 69.94
CA SER A 20 -36.69 12.63 70.04
C SER A 20 -35.74 11.60 70.63
N TYR A 21 -36.01 11.13 71.85
CA TYR A 21 -35.35 9.97 72.45
C TYR A 21 -35.72 8.69 71.67
N SER A 22 -35.09 8.49 70.51
CA SER A 22 -35.19 7.25 69.76
C SER A 22 -34.28 6.20 70.38
N LYS A 23 -34.89 5.10 70.83
CA LYS A 23 -34.29 3.84 71.30
C LYS A 23 -32.90 3.58 70.70
N ALA A 24 -31.95 3.22 71.56
CA ALA A 24 -30.62 2.78 71.19
C ALA A 24 -30.64 1.80 70.00
N PRO A 25 -29.83 2.02 68.96
CA PRO A 25 -29.77 1.12 67.81
C PRO A 25 -29.30 -0.26 68.28
N LYS A 26 -30.07 -1.30 67.95
CA LYS A 26 -29.69 -2.69 68.20
C LYS A 26 -28.34 -2.97 67.52
N PRO A 27 -27.40 -3.66 68.19
CA PRO A 27 -26.10 -3.96 67.59
C PRO A 27 -26.32 -4.78 66.32
N THR A 28 -25.83 -4.25 65.19
CA THR A 28 -25.83 -4.98 63.93
C THR A 28 -25.02 -6.27 64.11
N PRO A 29 -25.50 -7.41 63.58
CA PRO A 29 -24.78 -8.67 63.74
C PRO A 29 -23.39 -8.54 63.14
N ARG A 30 -22.36 -8.78 63.95
CA ARG A 30 -20.96 -8.80 63.50
C ARG A 30 -20.86 -9.83 62.37
N ARG A 31 -20.50 -9.35 61.16
CA ARG A 31 -20.24 -10.21 60.00
C ARG A 31 -19.29 -11.32 60.42
N LYS A 32 -19.72 -12.57 60.23
CA LYS A 32 -18.87 -13.74 60.47
C LYS A 32 -17.65 -13.60 59.55
N ARG A 33 -16.46 -13.66 60.14
CA ARG A 33 -15.21 -13.61 59.39
C ARG A 33 -15.17 -14.83 58.46
N LYS A 34 -14.88 -14.61 57.18
CA LYS A 34 -14.64 -15.70 56.22
C LYS A 34 -13.43 -16.52 56.69
N SER A 35 -13.45 -17.82 56.43
CA SER A 35 -12.30 -18.69 56.66
C SER A 35 -11.11 -18.21 55.81
N THR A 36 -9.89 -18.39 56.32
CA THR A 36 -8.66 -18.14 55.56
C THR A 36 -8.63 -18.92 54.25
N VAL A 37 -9.18 -20.14 54.24
CA VAL A 37 -9.25 -20.98 53.03
C VAL A 37 -10.21 -20.39 52.00
N THR A 38 -11.38 -19.90 52.42
CA THR A 38 -12.36 -19.31 51.50
C THR A 38 -11.85 -18.00 50.92
N ARG A 39 -11.16 -17.18 51.73
CA ARG A 39 -10.55 -15.94 51.25
C ARG A 39 -9.44 -16.20 50.22
N ARG A 40 -8.60 -17.21 50.45
CA ARG A 40 -7.57 -17.62 49.48
C ARG A 40 -8.16 -18.14 48.17
N LYS A 41 -9.26 -18.89 48.22
CA LYS A 41 -9.95 -19.35 46.99
C LYS A 41 -10.52 -18.19 46.17
N GLU A 42 -11.17 -17.23 46.83
CA GLU A 42 -11.70 -16.03 46.17
C GLU A 42 -10.58 -15.21 45.49
N GLU A 43 -9.44 -15.07 46.17
CA GLU A 43 -8.26 -14.37 45.64
C GLU A 43 -7.63 -15.11 44.46
N ILE A 44 -7.54 -16.44 44.51
CA ILE A 44 -7.08 -17.26 43.38
C ILE A 44 -8.03 -17.12 42.17
N GLU A 45 -9.34 -17.19 42.39
CA GLU A 45 -10.34 -17.03 41.31
C GLU A 45 -10.29 -15.62 40.68
N GLU A 46 -10.01 -14.59 41.47
CA GLU A 46 -9.81 -13.22 40.98
C GLU A 46 -8.56 -13.12 40.10
N LEU A 47 -7.44 -13.64 40.59
CA LEU A 47 -6.18 -13.65 39.84
C LEU A 47 -6.28 -14.48 38.55
N GLU A 48 -6.99 -15.61 38.58
CA GLU A 48 -7.24 -16.41 37.38
C GLU A 48 -8.08 -15.64 36.34
N ARG A 49 -9.06 -14.85 36.78
CA ARG A 49 -9.83 -13.98 35.88
C ARG A 49 -8.94 -12.91 35.26
N GLU A 50 -8.09 -12.26 36.05
CA GLU A 50 -7.15 -11.24 35.54
C GLU A 50 -6.18 -11.83 34.53
N VAL A 51 -5.60 -13.00 34.81
CA VAL A 51 -4.70 -13.71 33.89
C VAL A 51 -5.42 -14.01 32.56
N LYS A 52 -6.67 -14.48 32.60
CA LYS A 52 -7.46 -14.75 31.39
C LYS A 52 -7.70 -13.47 30.58
N VAL A 53 -8.02 -12.35 31.24
CA VAL A 53 -8.21 -11.06 30.56
C VAL A 53 -6.92 -10.58 29.93
N LEU A 54 -5.79 -10.66 30.65
CA LEU A 54 -4.49 -10.26 30.13
C LEU A 54 -4.05 -11.14 28.96
N GLN A 55 -4.28 -12.45 29.03
CA GLN A 55 -4.02 -13.36 27.90
C GLN A 55 -4.87 -13.00 26.68
N ALA A 56 -6.15 -12.67 26.87
CA ALA A 56 -7.02 -12.23 25.78
C ALA A 56 -6.54 -10.91 25.16
N GLN A 57 -6.06 -9.96 25.97
CA GLN A 57 -5.48 -8.71 25.48
C GLN A 57 -4.19 -8.96 24.69
N ILE A 58 -3.30 -9.81 25.18
CA ILE A 58 -2.07 -10.18 24.48
C ILE A 58 -2.41 -10.81 23.12
N ALA A 59 -3.36 -11.75 23.08
CA ALA A 59 -3.79 -12.37 21.82
C ALA A 59 -4.37 -11.33 20.84
N ALA A 60 -5.16 -10.37 21.33
CA ALA A 60 -5.67 -9.28 20.51
C ALA A 60 -4.56 -8.39 19.95
N TYR A 61 -3.58 -8.01 20.79
CA TYR A 61 -2.43 -7.21 20.35
C TYR A 61 -1.56 -7.96 19.33
N GLN A 62 -1.30 -9.25 19.54
CA GLN A 62 -0.56 -10.08 18.58
C GLN A 62 -1.27 -10.16 17.24
N LYS A 63 -2.59 -10.38 17.24
CA LYS A 63 -3.40 -10.39 16.01
C LYS A 63 -3.33 -9.05 15.28
N ASN A 64 -3.45 -7.94 16.02
CA ASN A 64 -3.36 -6.60 15.44
C ASN A 64 -1.98 -6.33 14.85
N ALA A 65 -0.91 -6.71 15.55
CA ALA A 65 0.47 -6.58 15.07
C ALA A 65 0.70 -7.38 13.77
N GLN A 66 0.21 -8.61 13.71
CA GLN A 66 0.28 -9.43 12.48
C GLN A 66 -0.48 -8.79 11.31
N THR A 67 -1.67 -8.24 11.56
CA THR A 67 -2.42 -7.54 10.50
C THR A 67 -1.74 -6.24 10.06
N ALA A 68 -1.06 -5.53 10.97
CA ALA A 68 -0.31 -4.33 10.64
C ALA A 68 0.93 -4.67 9.78
N ALA A 69 1.67 -5.72 10.13
CA ALA A 69 2.82 -6.18 9.34
C ALA A 69 2.41 -6.59 7.92
N ARG A 70 1.32 -7.36 7.78
CA ARG A 70 0.78 -7.72 6.45
C ARG A 70 0.33 -6.51 5.63
N ARG A 71 -0.22 -5.49 6.28
CA ARG A 71 -0.60 -4.24 5.59
C ARG A 71 0.64 -3.48 5.10
N SER A 72 1.69 -3.38 5.91
CA SER A 72 2.92 -2.72 5.49
C SER A 72 3.62 -3.47 4.35
N GLU A 73 3.60 -4.81 4.36
CA GLU A 73 4.13 -5.63 3.26
C GLU A 73 3.35 -5.37 1.97
N LEU A 74 2.01 -5.39 2.03
CA LEU A 74 1.17 -5.08 0.86
C LEU A 74 1.38 -3.65 0.34
N GLU A 75 1.58 -2.68 1.23
CA GLU A 75 1.88 -1.30 0.82
C GLU A 75 3.22 -1.22 0.09
N GLN A 76 4.24 -1.95 0.55
CA GLN A 76 5.54 -2.04 -0.13
C GLN A 76 5.39 -2.68 -1.51
N ASP A 77 4.69 -3.82 -1.60
CA ASP A 77 4.44 -4.52 -2.87
C ASP A 77 3.72 -3.61 -3.89
N LEU A 78 2.75 -2.81 -3.44
CA LEU A 78 2.03 -1.86 -4.29
C LEU A 78 2.95 -0.74 -4.81
N LEU A 79 3.83 -0.21 -3.95
CA LEU A 79 4.81 0.79 -4.35
C LEU A 79 5.80 0.24 -5.38
N GLU A 80 6.36 -0.94 -5.13
CA GLU A 80 7.28 -1.60 -6.06
C GLU A 80 6.59 -1.89 -7.41
N THR A 81 5.37 -2.43 -7.37
CA THR A 81 4.59 -2.71 -8.58
C THR A 81 4.30 -1.43 -9.37
N SER A 82 3.96 -0.34 -8.68
CA SER A 82 3.70 0.96 -9.32
C SER A 82 4.95 1.52 -10.00
N PHE A 83 6.12 1.38 -9.36
CA PHE A 83 7.41 1.80 -9.89
C PHE A 83 7.80 1.00 -11.14
N ILE A 84 7.65 -0.32 -11.08
CA ILE A 84 7.92 -1.20 -12.23
C ILE A 84 6.98 -0.84 -13.38
N ARG A 85 5.68 -0.68 -13.12
CA ARG A 85 4.71 -0.26 -14.15
C ARG A 85 5.11 1.06 -14.80
N GLN A 86 5.50 2.05 -14.00
CA GLN A 86 5.90 3.36 -14.52
C GLN A 86 7.15 3.27 -15.41
N SER A 87 8.15 2.49 -14.99
CA SER A 87 9.36 2.29 -15.79
C SER A 87 9.08 1.57 -17.11
N VAL A 88 8.20 0.56 -17.10
CA VAL A 88 7.74 -0.13 -18.32
C VAL A 88 7.03 0.83 -19.27
N LEU A 89 6.12 1.67 -18.76
CA LEU A 89 5.43 2.67 -19.59
C LEU A 89 6.42 3.66 -20.22
N GLN A 90 7.42 4.10 -19.47
CA GLN A 90 8.48 4.97 -19.98
C GLN A 90 9.31 4.30 -21.08
N GLN A 91 9.65 3.02 -20.91
CA GLN A 91 10.36 2.24 -21.92
C GLN A 91 9.52 2.01 -23.18
N GLN A 92 8.21 1.78 -23.03
CA GLN A 92 7.31 1.65 -24.17
C GLN A 92 7.24 2.97 -24.96
N ALA A 93 7.17 4.11 -24.28
CA ALA A 93 7.17 5.41 -24.94
C ALA A 93 8.46 5.66 -25.73
N SER A 94 9.63 5.32 -25.17
CA SER A 94 10.90 5.45 -25.90
C SER A 94 11.00 4.48 -27.08
N LEU A 95 10.50 3.25 -26.94
CA LEU A 95 10.45 2.27 -28.02
C LEU A 95 9.60 2.76 -29.19
N VAL A 96 8.40 3.30 -28.92
CA VAL A 96 7.54 3.87 -29.98
C VAL A 96 8.25 5.00 -30.70
N ASN A 97 8.99 5.85 -29.99
CA ASN A 97 9.79 6.91 -30.61
C ASN A 97 10.87 6.33 -31.54
N VAL A 98 11.62 5.33 -31.08
CA VAL A 98 12.64 4.64 -31.91
C VAL A 98 11.99 3.98 -33.12
N GLN A 99 10.87 3.29 -32.93
CA GLN A 99 10.14 2.64 -34.02
C GLN A 99 9.64 3.67 -35.05
N SER A 100 9.15 4.83 -34.61
CA SER A 100 8.73 5.90 -35.52
C SER A 100 9.92 6.49 -36.29
N ALA A 101 11.07 6.66 -35.64
CA ALA A 101 12.29 7.14 -36.27
C ALA A 101 12.83 6.12 -37.30
N LEU A 102 12.83 4.84 -36.96
CA LEU A 102 13.19 3.75 -37.88
C LEU A 102 12.23 3.65 -39.05
N SER A 103 10.91 3.74 -38.81
CA SER A 103 9.91 3.74 -39.87
C SER A 103 10.08 4.91 -40.82
N ARG A 104 10.43 6.10 -40.30
CA ARG A 104 10.77 7.24 -41.14
C ARG A 104 12.05 6.96 -41.93
N LEU A 105 13.09 6.45 -41.28
CA LEU A 105 14.36 6.12 -41.92
C LEU A 105 14.16 5.12 -43.06
N THR A 106 13.42 4.04 -42.86
CA THR A 106 13.16 3.03 -43.90
C THR A 106 12.30 3.57 -45.05
N MET A 107 11.44 4.56 -44.79
CA MET A 107 10.66 5.24 -45.84
C MET A 107 11.50 6.27 -46.63
N THR A 108 12.45 6.95 -45.97
CA THR A 108 13.24 8.02 -46.59
C THR A 108 14.58 7.58 -47.16
N GLN A 109 15.16 6.50 -46.62
CA GLN A 109 16.43 5.99 -47.07
C GLN A 109 16.19 5.19 -48.35
N PRO A 110 16.97 5.40 -49.43
CA PRO A 110 16.91 4.53 -50.59
C PRO A 110 17.18 3.10 -50.11
N VAL A 111 16.26 2.19 -50.46
CA VAL A 111 16.38 0.75 -50.23
C VAL A 111 17.82 0.36 -50.55
N ALA A 112 18.47 -0.37 -49.65
CA ALA A 112 19.87 -0.76 -49.81
C ALA A 112 20.11 -1.22 -51.26
N PRO A 113 21.23 -0.87 -51.90
CA PRO A 113 21.42 -1.07 -53.35
C PRO A 113 21.16 -2.53 -53.80
N HIS A 114 21.40 -3.49 -52.90
CA HIS A 114 21.15 -4.92 -53.10
C HIS A 114 19.69 -5.38 -52.89
N ALA A 115 18.83 -4.57 -52.29
CA ALA A 115 17.42 -4.85 -52.01
C ALA A 115 16.46 -4.16 -53.00
N SER A 116 16.98 -3.51 -54.04
CA SER A 116 16.17 -2.88 -55.09
C SER A 116 15.35 -3.93 -55.87
N SER A 117 14.03 -3.73 -55.96
CA SER A 117 13.16 -4.63 -56.71
C SER A 117 13.32 -4.40 -58.20
N ILE A 118 13.72 -5.45 -58.94
CA ILE A 118 13.91 -5.42 -60.39
C ILE A 118 12.83 -6.26 -61.06
N ARG A 119 12.11 -5.68 -62.01
CA ARG A 119 11.19 -6.42 -62.89
C ARG A 119 11.81 -6.48 -64.28
N LEU A 120 12.32 -7.65 -64.67
CA LEU A 120 12.94 -7.85 -65.98
C LEU A 120 11.91 -8.42 -66.97
N GLY A 121 11.96 -7.92 -68.20
CA GLY A 121 11.22 -8.48 -69.33
C GLY A 121 11.77 -9.83 -69.79
N THR A 122 10.93 -10.59 -70.50
CA THR A 122 11.31 -11.83 -71.19
C THR A 122 12.23 -11.58 -72.37
N ASP A 123 12.03 -10.49 -73.09
CA ASP A 123 12.88 -10.08 -74.22
C ASP A 123 14.26 -9.60 -73.78
N LEU A 124 15.28 -9.93 -74.57
CA LEU A 124 16.67 -9.63 -74.30
C LEU A 124 16.94 -8.13 -74.48
N GLU A 125 16.49 -7.53 -75.57
CA GLU A 125 16.78 -6.12 -75.84
C GLU A 125 16.14 -5.20 -74.79
N ALA A 126 14.87 -5.46 -74.46
CA ALA A 126 14.18 -4.76 -73.37
C ALA A 126 14.92 -4.91 -72.02
N ARG A 127 15.41 -6.11 -71.70
CA ARG A 127 16.15 -6.39 -70.47
C ARG A 127 17.45 -5.59 -70.36
N TRP A 128 18.25 -5.56 -71.43
CA TRP A 128 19.52 -4.83 -71.44
C TRP A 128 19.29 -3.33 -71.26
N LYS A 129 18.26 -2.76 -71.90
CA LYS A 129 17.87 -1.36 -71.71
C LYS A 129 17.54 -1.07 -70.25
N THR A 130 16.65 -1.87 -69.63
CA THR A 130 16.26 -1.69 -68.22
C THR A 130 17.46 -1.80 -67.28
N LEU A 131 18.35 -2.78 -67.48
CA LEU A 131 19.54 -2.95 -66.63
C LEU A 131 20.54 -1.79 -66.78
N THR A 132 20.69 -1.24 -67.98
CA THR A 132 21.61 -0.13 -68.25
C THR A 132 21.11 1.16 -67.61
N GLU A 133 19.80 1.39 -67.64
CA GLU A 133 19.14 2.52 -66.96
C GLU A 133 19.23 2.39 -65.43
N MET A 134 19.05 1.18 -64.89
CA MET A 134 19.14 0.96 -63.43
C MET A 134 20.56 1.08 -62.89
N LYS A 135 21.59 0.86 -63.73
CA LYS A 135 23.00 0.89 -63.31
C LYS A 135 23.39 2.21 -62.63
N SER A 136 23.00 3.36 -63.21
CA SER A 136 23.34 4.67 -62.65
C SER A 136 22.66 4.92 -61.30
N ILE A 137 21.39 4.52 -61.19
CA ILE A 137 20.58 4.66 -59.97
C ILE A 137 21.19 3.83 -58.83
N ILE A 138 21.57 2.58 -59.11
CA ILE A 138 22.16 1.68 -58.10
C ILE A 138 23.55 2.16 -57.68
N LEU A 139 24.39 2.65 -58.61
CA LEU A 139 25.70 3.20 -58.29
C LEU A 139 25.60 4.45 -57.42
N GLN A 140 24.66 5.34 -57.74
CA GLN A 140 24.40 6.52 -56.92
C GLN A 140 23.91 6.14 -55.52
N ALA A 141 22.96 5.21 -55.42
CA ALA A 141 22.48 4.71 -54.13
C ALA A 141 23.60 4.05 -53.30
N ALA A 142 24.50 3.29 -53.94
CA ALA A 142 25.65 2.68 -53.27
C ALA A 142 26.64 3.71 -52.72
N GLN A 143 26.82 4.84 -53.40
CA GLN A 143 27.67 5.93 -52.93
C GLN A 143 27.12 6.61 -51.66
N TYR A 144 25.80 6.71 -51.52
CA TYR A 144 25.15 7.28 -50.32
C TYR A 144 24.98 6.28 -49.16
N TYR A 145 25.23 5.00 -49.39
CA TYR A 145 25.04 3.94 -48.40
C TYR A 145 26.28 3.67 -47.53
N LEU A 146 27.47 4.10 -47.98
CA LEU A 146 28.73 4.05 -47.23
C LEU A 146 28.87 5.25 -46.29
#